data_AF-A0AAV8ARN0-F1
#
_entry.id   AF-A0AAV8ARN0-F1
#
_cell.length_a   1.000
_cell.length_b   1.000
_cell.length_c   1.000
_cell.angle_alpha   90.00
_cell.angle_beta   90.00
_cell.angle_gamma   90.00
#
_symmetry.space_group_name_H-M   'P 1'
#
loop_
_entity.id
_entity.type
_entity.pdbx_description
1 polymer ?
#
loop_
_entity_poly.entity_id
_entity_poly.type
_entity_poly.pdbx_seq_one_letter_code
_entity_poly.pdbx_strand_id
1 'polypeptide(L)'
;MGIHTWLLSGLPSWPLRHVQPQTWWHVREGEGLYEEEFAKENRVVGVLWNNKRDSGLWFAPPEWRECRLGIQLLPLLPVSEVVFEDVGFVKDLVQWTLPALERDGVGEGWKGFVYALEGIYDKSTALEKIRGLKEHDDGNSLSNLLWWIYSRG
;
A
#
# COMPACT_ATOMS: atom_id res chain seq x y z
N MET A 1 20.85 34.01 -11.74
CA MET A 1 20.43 32.99 -12.72
C MET A 1 20.93 31.65 -12.19
N GLY A 2 20.05 30.69 -11.84
CA GLY A 2 20.52 29.33 -11.50
C GLY A 2 19.91 28.57 -10.30
N ILE A 3 18.65 28.80 -9.91
CA ILE A 3 17.98 27.94 -8.89
C ILE A 3 16.69 27.27 -9.41
N HIS A 4 16.18 27.66 -10.58
CA HIS A 4 14.88 27.18 -11.08
C HIS A 4 14.88 25.87 -11.90
N THR A 5 16.04 25.28 -12.22
CA THR A 5 16.13 24.20 -13.22
C THR A 5 16.07 22.77 -12.66
N TRP A 6 16.22 22.56 -11.34
CA TRP A 6 16.24 21.19 -10.77
C TRP A 6 14.86 20.67 -10.34
N LEU A 7 13.92 21.55 -10.02
CA LEU A 7 12.53 21.15 -9.67
C LEU A 7 11.72 20.70 -10.90
N LEU A 8 12.11 21.10 -12.11
CA LEU A 8 11.34 20.87 -13.33
C LEU A 8 11.69 19.57 -14.06
N SER A 9 12.76 18.86 -13.70
CA SER A 9 13.17 17.62 -14.39
C SER A 9 12.35 16.38 -13.98
N GLY A 10 11.70 16.41 -12.81
CA GLY A 10 10.82 15.33 -12.34
C GLY A 10 9.38 15.41 -12.87
N LEU A 11 8.87 16.63 -13.08
CA LEU A 11 7.48 16.92 -13.46
C LEU A 11 7.00 16.25 -14.77
N PRO A 12 7.79 16.11 -15.84
CA PRO A 12 7.33 15.50 -17.10
C PRO A 12 7.01 14.01 -16.95
N SER A 13 7.68 13.33 -16.03
CA SER A 13 7.45 11.90 -15.75
C SER A 13 6.40 11.67 -14.67
N TRP A 14 5.98 12.71 -13.96
CA TRP A 14 5.03 12.61 -12.85
C TRP A 14 3.71 11.94 -13.26
N PRO A 15 3.05 12.32 -14.38
CA PRO A 15 1.81 11.67 -14.82
C PRO A 15 1.94 10.16 -14.98
N LEU A 16 3.06 9.72 -15.55
CA LEU A 16 3.31 8.30 -15.80
C LEU A 16 3.71 7.55 -14.53
N ARG A 17 4.38 8.20 -13.57
CA ARG A 17 4.94 7.53 -12.39
C ARG A 17 3.91 7.16 -11.33
N HIS A 18 2.78 7.84 -11.22
CA HIS A 18 1.74 7.49 -10.25
C HIS A 18 0.70 6.50 -10.80
N VAL A 19 0.47 6.49 -12.12
CA VAL A 19 -0.43 5.53 -12.78
C VAL A 19 0.22 4.15 -12.92
N GLN A 20 1.54 4.07 -13.13
CA GLN A 20 2.26 2.80 -13.26
C GLN A 20 2.08 1.84 -12.07
N PRO A 21 2.17 2.28 -10.80
CA PRO A 21 1.79 1.47 -9.64
C PRO A 21 0.37 0.89 -9.75
N GLN A 22 -0.61 1.74 -10.06
CA GLN A 22 -2.00 1.33 -10.16
C GLN A 22 -2.26 0.36 -11.32
N THR A 23 -1.51 0.47 -12.42
CA THR A 23 -1.65 -0.42 -13.57
C THR A 23 -0.96 -1.77 -13.32
N TRP A 24 0.30 -1.77 -12.90
CA TRP A 24 1.13 -2.98 -12.93
C TRP A 24 1.33 -3.67 -11.59
N TRP A 25 0.92 -3.04 -10.50
CA TRP A 25 1.10 -3.58 -9.16
C TRP A 25 -0.24 -3.83 -8.48
N HIS A 26 -1.26 -3.01 -8.74
CA HIS A 26 -2.61 -3.25 -8.22
C HIS A 26 -3.33 -4.27 -9.10
N VAL A 27 -3.68 -5.40 -8.51
CA VAL A 27 -4.35 -6.51 -9.20
C VAL A 27 -5.84 -6.40 -8.91
N ARG A 28 -6.61 -6.16 -9.96
CA ARG A 28 -8.06 -5.95 -9.89
C ARG A 28 -8.77 -7.06 -10.63
N GLU A 29 -9.75 -7.66 -9.96
CA GLU A 29 -10.60 -8.67 -10.58
C GLU A 29 -11.46 -8.05 -11.69
N GLY A 30 -11.55 -8.73 -12.83
CA GLY A 30 -12.42 -8.32 -13.95
C GLY A 30 -11.82 -7.29 -14.93
N GLU A 31 -10.61 -6.77 -14.70
CA GLU A 31 -9.96 -5.81 -15.61
C GLU A 31 -9.20 -6.47 -16.79
N GLY A 32 -9.03 -7.79 -16.76
CA GLY A 32 -8.41 -8.54 -17.86
C GLY A 32 -6.90 -8.36 -18.04
N LEU A 33 -6.24 -7.54 -17.21
CA LEU A 33 -4.78 -7.36 -17.26
C LEU A 33 -4.02 -8.61 -16.80
N TYR A 34 -4.55 -9.29 -15.78
CA TYR A 34 -4.01 -10.53 -15.25
C TYR A 34 -4.99 -11.69 -15.50
N GLU A 35 -4.45 -12.90 -15.58
CA GLU A 35 -5.24 -14.13 -15.64
C GLU A 35 -6.21 -14.20 -14.46
N GLU A 36 -7.43 -14.67 -14.71
CA GLU A 36 -8.53 -14.59 -13.74
C GLU A 36 -8.22 -15.25 -12.40
N GLU A 37 -7.62 -16.45 -12.40
CA GLU A 37 -7.25 -17.14 -11.16
C GLU A 37 -6.22 -16.34 -10.35
N PHE A 38 -5.23 -15.74 -11.03
CA PHE A 38 -4.26 -14.88 -10.36
C PHE A 38 -4.93 -13.64 -9.76
N ALA A 39 -5.86 -13.02 -10.48
CA ALA A 39 -6.58 -11.84 -10.01
C ALA A 39 -7.53 -12.14 -8.84
N LYS A 40 -8.13 -13.34 -8.79
CA LYS A 40 -8.95 -13.80 -7.67
C LYS A 40 -8.13 -13.98 -6.39
N GLU A 41 -6.93 -14.54 -6.52
CA GLU A 41 -6.08 -14.87 -5.37
C GLU A 41 -5.27 -13.67 -4.83
N ASN A 42 -5.02 -12.66 -5.67
CA ASN A 42 -4.09 -11.58 -5.37
C ASN A 42 -4.73 -10.21 -5.55
N ARG A 43 -4.37 -9.27 -4.67
CA ARG A 43 -4.68 -7.84 -4.84
C ARG A 43 -3.47 -7.01 -5.26
N VAL A 44 -2.27 -7.56 -5.11
CA VAL A 44 -1.03 -6.90 -5.50
C VAL A 44 -0.02 -7.88 -6.09
N VAL A 45 0.80 -7.42 -7.03
CA VAL A 45 2.01 -8.16 -7.46
C VAL A 45 3.11 -8.00 -6.40
N GLY A 46 3.80 -9.08 -6.05
CA GLY A 46 4.91 -9.05 -5.11
C GLY A 46 6.21 -8.54 -5.76
N VAL A 47 6.66 -9.20 -6.84
CA VAL A 47 7.79 -8.73 -7.66
C VAL A 47 7.44 -8.80 -9.13
N LEU A 48 7.47 -7.64 -9.79
CA LEU A 48 7.26 -7.53 -11.24
C LEU A 48 8.59 -7.64 -11.99
N TRP A 49 8.62 -8.49 -13.01
CA TRP A 49 9.75 -8.70 -13.91
C TRP A 49 9.33 -8.38 -15.34
N ASN A 50 10.31 -8.26 -16.24
CA ASN A 50 10.02 -8.04 -17.66
C ASN A 50 9.24 -9.20 -18.31
N ASN A 51 9.38 -10.43 -17.79
CA ASN A 51 8.79 -11.63 -18.38
C ASN A 51 7.96 -12.49 -17.40
N LYS A 52 7.81 -12.05 -16.15
CA LYS A 52 7.01 -12.77 -15.14
C LYS A 52 6.49 -11.83 -14.06
N ARG A 53 5.55 -12.34 -13.28
CA ARG A 53 5.07 -11.75 -12.04
C ARG A 53 5.23 -12.78 -10.93
N ASP A 54 5.61 -12.32 -9.75
CA ASP A 54 5.74 -13.16 -8.55
C ASP A 54 4.81 -12.63 -7.46
N SER A 55 4.16 -13.52 -6.73
CA SER A 55 3.32 -13.14 -5.58
C SER A 55 4.13 -13.05 -4.29
N GLY A 56 5.29 -13.71 -4.22
CA GLY A 56 6.20 -13.60 -3.08
C GLY A 56 6.97 -12.29 -3.07
N LEU A 57 7.61 -12.03 -1.93
CA LEU A 57 8.60 -10.97 -1.77
C LEU A 57 9.98 -11.60 -1.60
N TRP A 58 11.02 -10.79 -1.70
CA TRP A 58 12.41 -11.25 -1.48
C TRP A 58 12.65 -11.84 -0.08
N PHE A 59 11.86 -11.44 0.91
CA PHE A 59 12.03 -11.82 2.32
C PHE A 59 10.79 -12.50 2.93
N ALA A 60 9.71 -12.64 2.17
CA ALA A 60 8.44 -13.14 2.68
C ALA A 60 7.69 -13.95 1.62
N PRO A 61 7.01 -15.03 2.03
CA PRO A 61 6.24 -15.85 1.10
C PRO A 61 4.91 -15.18 0.72
N PRO A 62 4.20 -15.66 -0.33
CA PRO A 62 2.97 -15.04 -0.84
C PRO A 62 1.84 -14.88 0.18
N GLU A 63 1.83 -15.71 1.24
CA GLU A 63 0.80 -15.72 2.29
C GLU A 63 0.96 -14.55 3.27
N TRP A 64 2.12 -13.89 3.33
CA TRP A 64 2.37 -12.73 4.18
C TRP A 64 1.81 -11.46 3.53
N ARG A 65 0.48 -11.40 3.43
CA ARG A 65 -0.28 -10.35 2.74
C ARG A 65 -0.07 -8.97 3.34
N GLU A 66 0.23 -8.89 4.63
CA GLU A 66 0.58 -7.68 5.36
C GLU A 66 1.90 -7.09 4.89
N CYS A 67 2.91 -7.93 4.61
CA CYS A 67 4.17 -7.49 4.02
C CYS A 67 3.97 -7.07 2.57
N ARG A 68 3.16 -7.82 1.80
CA ARG A 68 2.85 -7.51 0.40
C ARG A 68 2.12 -6.18 0.26
N LEU A 69 1.14 -5.89 1.12
CA LEU A 69 0.46 -4.60 1.19
C LEU A 69 1.44 -3.51 1.64
N GLY A 70 2.17 -3.74 2.73
CA GLY A 70 3.08 -2.76 3.31
C GLY A 70 4.14 -2.26 2.33
N ILE A 71 4.74 -3.17 1.54
CA ILE A 71 5.75 -2.80 0.53
C ILE A 71 5.20 -1.91 -0.59
N GLN A 72 3.91 -1.99 -0.90
CA GLN A 72 3.29 -1.06 -1.87
C GLN A 72 3.05 0.34 -1.28
N LEU A 73 3.06 0.46 0.05
CA LEU A 73 2.74 1.70 0.75
C LEU A 73 3.95 2.41 1.35
N LEU A 74 4.96 1.67 1.83
CA LEU A 74 6.07 2.24 2.56
C LEU A 74 7.07 2.97 1.62
N PRO A 75 7.56 4.16 2.01
CA PRO A 75 7.16 4.93 3.19
C PRO A 75 5.80 5.61 3.02
N LEU A 76 5.03 5.71 4.12
CA LEU A 76 3.74 6.40 4.15
C LEU A 76 3.93 7.91 4.04
N LEU A 77 3.51 8.49 2.90
CA LEU A 77 3.74 9.89 2.53
C LEU A 77 2.47 10.53 1.98
N PRO A 78 2.39 11.88 1.86
CA PRO A 78 1.24 12.55 1.24
C PRO A 78 0.89 11.99 -0.15
N VAL A 79 1.90 11.68 -0.97
CA VAL A 79 1.72 11.13 -2.32
C VAL A 79 1.05 9.75 -2.33
N SER A 80 1.13 8.98 -1.24
CA SER A 80 0.49 7.66 -1.16
C SER A 80 -1.02 7.74 -1.40
N GLU A 81 -1.64 8.90 -1.13
CA GLU A 81 -3.05 9.15 -1.45
C GLU A 81 -3.36 9.05 -2.95
N VAL A 82 -2.45 9.52 -3.80
CA VAL A 82 -2.60 9.43 -5.26
C VAL A 82 -2.43 7.99 -5.73
N VAL A 83 -1.55 7.22 -5.09
CA VAL A 83 -1.36 5.80 -5.43
C VAL A 83 -2.59 4.98 -5.03
N PHE A 84 -3.19 5.29 -3.89
CA PHE A 84 -4.35 4.59 -3.32
C PHE A 84 -5.65 5.39 -3.44
N GLU A 85 -5.83 6.12 -4.56
CA GLU A 85 -7.00 6.99 -4.78
C GLU A 85 -8.31 6.20 -4.95
N ASP A 86 -8.21 4.97 -5.45
CA ASP A 86 -9.37 4.09 -5.62
C ASP A 86 -9.76 3.44 -4.30
N VAL A 87 -10.75 4.04 -3.64
CA VAL A 87 -11.30 3.56 -2.37
C VAL A 87 -11.87 2.15 -2.46
N GLY A 88 -12.40 1.73 -3.62
CA GLY A 88 -12.91 0.38 -3.83
C GLY A 88 -11.79 -0.65 -3.76
N PHE A 89 -10.73 -0.41 -4.52
CA PHE A 89 -9.52 -1.25 -4.46
C PHE A 89 -8.88 -1.26 -3.08
N VAL A 90 -8.80 -0.10 -2.41
CA VAL A 90 -8.25 -0.01 -1.05
C VAL A 90 -9.05 -0.90 -0.09
N LYS A 91 -10.38 -0.88 -0.15
CA LYS A 91 -11.22 -1.76 0.66
C LYS A 91 -10.92 -3.23 0.36
N ASP A 92 -10.89 -3.62 -0.90
CA ASP A 92 -10.62 -5.00 -1.31
C ASP A 92 -9.23 -5.47 -0.83
N LEU A 93 -8.22 -4.61 -0.98
CA LEU A 93 -6.85 -4.87 -0.52
C LEU A 93 -6.78 -5.03 1.00
N VAL A 94 -7.39 -4.13 1.76
CA VAL A 94 -7.42 -4.23 3.22
C VAL A 94 -8.14 -5.49 3.67
N GLN A 95 -9.34 -5.77 3.14
CA GLN A 95 -10.11 -6.97 3.50
C GLN A 95 -9.37 -8.26 3.14
N TRP A 96 -8.68 -8.30 2.00
CA TRP A 96 -7.83 -9.43 1.60
C TRP A 96 -6.65 -9.64 2.56
N THR A 97 -6.11 -8.57 3.15
CA THR A 97 -4.96 -8.63 4.07
C THR A 97 -5.36 -8.90 5.52
N LEU A 98 -6.53 -8.47 6.00
CA LEU A 98 -6.94 -8.58 7.42
C LEU A 98 -6.76 -10.00 8.02
N PRO A 99 -7.15 -11.11 7.36
CA PRO A 99 -6.94 -12.45 7.92
C PRO A 99 -5.48 -12.80 8.17
N ALA A 100 -4.54 -12.23 7.40
CA ALA A 100 -3.11 -12.47 7.59
C ALA A 100 -2.58 -11.86 8.90
N LEU A 101 -3.28 -10.87 9.48
CA LEU A 101 -2.89 -10.22 10.73
C LEU A 101 -3.11 -11.09 11.97
N GLU A 102 -3.91 -12.16 11.85
CA GLU A 102 -4.18 -13.13 12.92
C GLU A 102 -3.06 -14.18 13.06
N ARG A 103 -2.14 -14.23 12.08
CA ARG A 103 -1.01 -15.15 12.11
C ARG A 103 -0.03 -14.81 13.23
N ASP A 104 0.49 -15.84 13.89
CA ASP A 104 1.55 -15.68 14.88
C ASP A 104 2.81 -15.03 14.27
N GLY A 105 3.38 -14.07 14.99
CA GLY A 105 4.61 -13.39 14.60
C GLY A 105 4.45 -12.25 13.58
N VAL A 106 3.22 -11.79 13.30
CA VAL A 106 3.01 -10.58 12.49
C VAL A 106 3.51 -9.34 13.23
N GLY A 107 4.53 -8.68 12.67
CA GLY A 107 5.09 -7.45 13.22
C GLY A 107 4.08 -6.31 13.21
N GLU A 108 4.04 -5.52 14.29
CA GLU A 108 3.08 -4.42 14.42
C GLU A 108 3.31 -3.28 13.43
N GLY A 109 4.55 -3.07 12.97
CA GLY A 109 4.85 -2.12 11.90
C GLY A 109 4.05 -2.38 10.63
N TRP A 110 3.88 -3.64 10.24
CA TRP A 110 3.06 -4.02 9.08
C TRP A 110 1.58 -3.73 9.30
N LYS A 111 1.06 -3.98 10.52
CA LYS A 111 -0.34 -3.68 10.89
C LYS A 111 -0.64 -2.19 10.73
N GLY A 112 0.30 -1.32 11.10
CA GLY A 112 0.18 0.12 10.95
C GLY A 112 -0.12 0.57 9.52
N PHE A 113 0.50 -0.06 8.52
CA PHE A 113 0.22 0.24 7.11
C PHE A 113 -1.17 -0.22 6.65
N VAL A 114 -1.62 -1.39 7.13
CA VAL A 114 -2.99 -1.86 6.85
C VAL A 114 -4.01 -0.90 7.43
N TYR A 115 -3.81 -0.45 8.68
CA TYR A 115 -4.72 0.48 9.34
C TYR A 115 -4.66 1.88 8.73
N ALA A 116 -3.51 2.32 8.23
CA ALA A 116 -3.41 3.57 7.46
C ALA A 116 -4.32 3.54 6.23
N LEU A 117 -4.30 2.44 5.45
CA LEU A 117 -5.20 2.28 4.30
C LEU A 117 -6.67 2.13 4.72
N GLU A 118 -6.97 1.41 5.79
CA GLU A 118 -8.33 1.35 6.35
C GLU A 118 -8.86 2.74 6.66
N GLY A 119 -8.00 3.63 7.17
CA GLY A 119 -8.33 5.01 7.48
C GLY A 119 -8.77 5.88 6.29
N ILE A 120 -8.54 5.44 5.04
CA ILE A 120 -9.05 6.11 3.84
C ILE A 120 -10.59 6.04 3.81
N TYR A 121 -11.20 4.95 4.28
CA TYR A 121 -12.64 4.74 4.22
C TYR A 121 -13.34 4.56 5.58
N ASP A 122 -12.60 4.20 6.64
CA ASP A 122 -13.11 4.05 8.00
C ASP A 122 -12.10 4.61 9.01
N LYS A 123 -12.12 5.94 9.17
CA LYS A 123 -11.21 6.68 10.06
C LYS A 123 -11.36 6.26 11.52
N SER A 124 -12.59 5.96 11.96
CA SER A 124 -12.86 5.69 13.38
C SER A 124 -12.22 4.37 13.80
N THR A 125 -12.48 3.31 13.04
CA THR A 125 -11.93 1.99 13.32
C THR A 125 -10.41 1.97 13.13
N ALA A 126 -9.90 2.60 12.07
CA ALA A 126 -8.46 2.72 11.85
C ALA A 126 -7.76 3.44 13.01
N LEU A 127 -8.32 4.54 13.50
CA LEU A 127 -7.77 5.32 14.61
C LEU A 127 -7.72 4.51 15.91
N GLU A 128 -8.76 3.74 16.21
CA GLU A 128 -8.78 2.84 17.38
C GLU A 128 -7.65 1.81 17.30
N LYS A 129 -7.51 1.14 16.15
CA LYS A 129 -6.46 0.14 15.93
C LYS A 129 -5.05 0.74 15.97
N ILE A 130 -4.84 1.92 15.37
CA ILE A 130 -3.56 2.64 15.40
C ILE A 130 -3.17 3.01 16.83
N ARG A 131 -4.11 3.46 17.66
CA ARG A 131 -3.85 3.75 19.08
C ARG A 131 -3.50 2.51 19.90
N GLY A 132 -3.92 1.33 19.43
CA GLY A 132 -3.61 0.06 20.06
C GLY A 132 -2.23 -0.51 19.68
N LEU A 133 -1.52 0.07 18.70
CA LEU A 133 -0.17 -0.35 18.32
C LEU A 133 0.84 0.03 19.41
N LYS A 134 1.72 -0.92 19.74
CA LYS A 134 2.85 -0.79 20.67
C LYS A 134 4.15 -0.45 19.92
N GLU A 135 4.30 -0.93 18.70
CA GLU A 135 5.46 -0.73 17.84
C GLU A 135 5.06 -0.26 16.43
N HIS A 136 6.02 0.31 15.72
CA HIS A 136 5.85 0.88 14.38
C HIS A 136 6.97 0.37 13.47
N ASP A 137 6.76 0.44 12.16
CA ASP A 137 7.81 0.19 11.17
C ASP A 137 8.97 1.17 11.37
N ASP A 138 10.21 0.74 11.12
CA ASP A 138 11.42 1.55 11.35
C ASP A 138 11.44 2.85 10.53
N GLY A 139 10.67 2.93 9.44
CA GLY A 139 10.46 4.12 8.62
C GLY A 139 9.19 4.90 8.94
N ASN A 140 8.45 4.54 10.01
CA ASN A 140 7.15 5.12 10.35
C ASN A 140 7.04 5.47 11.85
N SER A 141 5.96 6.15 12.24
CA SER A 141 5.73 6.54 13.64
C SER A 141 4.25 6.76 13.93
N LEU A 142 3.89 6.74 15.22
CA LEU A 142 2.54 7.07 15.66
C LEU A 142 2.11 8.46 15.18
N SER A 143 2.99 9.47 15.27
CA SER A 143 2.67 10.82 14.82
C SER A 143 2.40 10.88 13.32
N ASN A 144 3.13 10.13 12.49
CA ASN A 144 2.87 10.04 11.06
C ASN A 144 1.54 9.33 10.75
N LEU A 145 1.20 8.25 11.47
CA LEU A 145 -0.10 7.58 11.33
C LEU A 145 -1.27 8.49 11.76
N LEU A 146 -1.14 9.20 12.88
CA LEU A 146 -2.15 10.15 13.32
C LEU A 146 -2.28 11.31 12.32
N TRP A 147 -1.18 11.87 11.84
CA TRP A 147 -1.19 12.85 10.76
C TRP A 147 -1.92 12.32 9.53
N TRP A 148 -1.63 11.08 9.11
CA TRP A 148 -2.26 10.45 7.96
C TRP A 148 -3.79 10.40 8.10
N ILE A 149 -4.29 9.98 9.27
CA ILE A 149 -5.73 9.87 9.55
C ILE A 149 -6.42 11.24 9.64
N TYR A 150 -5.81 12.21 10.33
CA TYR A 150 -6.45 13.52 10.60
C TYR A 150 -6.31 14.54 9.47
N SER A 151 -5.30 14.40 8.60
CA SER A 151 -5.08 15.34 7.49
C SER A 151 -6.02 15.11 6.31
N ARG A 152 -6.74 13.98 6.28
CA ARG A 152 -7.66 13.62 5.21
C ARG A 152 -9.08 13.82 5.68
N GLY A 153 -9.88 14.52 4.87
CA GLY A 153 -11.26 14.93 5.13
C GLY A 153 -12.21 14.24 4.18
#